data_AF-A0A098BJZ3-F1
#
_entry.id   AF-A0A098BJZ3-F1
#
_cell.length_a   1.000
_cell.length_b   1.000
_cell.length_c   1.000
_cell.angle_alpha   90.00
_cell.angle_beta   90.00
_cell.angle_gamma   90.00
#
_symmetry.space_group_name_H-M   'P 1'
#
loop_
_entity.id
_entity.type
_entity.pdbx_description
1 polymer ?
#
loop_
_entity_poly.entity_id
_entity_poly.type
_entity_poly.pdbx_seq_one_letter_code
_entity_poly.pdbx_strand_id
1 'polypeptide(L)'
;MMGNPVYDRSAAFDTENEMVSRYAELARVPDVILAGAVTRNADGVVTTADVVWPNGVAGTFTATSINATHKTVDAYEITYGAPPKYTFIQPAITRNAGGYATNIPPIEVN
;
A
#
# COMPACT_ATOMS: atom_id res chain seq x y z
N MET A 1 -0.31 8.56 47.86
CA MET A 1 0.34 7.41 47.20
C MET A 1 -0.02 7.52 45.73
N MET A 2 0.92 7.99 44.89
CA MET A 2 0.70 8.16 43.45
C MET A 2 0.37 6.79 42.85
N GLY A 3 -0.82 6.66 42.27
CA GLY A 3 -1.18 5.50 41.47
C GLY A 3 -0.22 5.40 40.30
N ASN A 4 0.47 4.26 40.21
CA ASN A 4 1.25 3.90 39.04
C ASN A 4 0.30 3.87 37.83
N PRO A 5 0.51 4.66 36.76
CA PRO A 5 -0.32 4.54 35.59
C PRO A 5 -0.11 3.13 35.04
N VAL A 6 -1.18 2.34 35.01
CA VAL A 6 -1.22 1.14 34.18
C VAL A 6 -1.00 1.66 32.77
N TYR A 7 0.22 1.48 32.25
CA TYR A 7 0.47 1.61 30.82
C TYR A 7 -0.41 0.56 30.16
N ASP A 8 -1.57 1.05 29.72
CA ASP A 8 -2.53 0.28 28.98
C ASP A 8 -1.85 -0.21 27.71
N ARG A 9 -1.60 -1.52 27.66
CA ARG A 9 -1.05 -2.15 26.47
C ARG A 9 -2.07 -2.11 25.32
N SER A 10 -3.37 -1.91 25.58
CA SER A 10 -4.39 -1.78 24.52
C SER A 10 -4.27 -0.47 23.74
N ALA A 11 -4.09 0.69 24.38
CA ALA A 11 -3.90 1.94 23.66
C ALA A 11 -2.78 1.93 22.58
N ALA A 12 -1.66 1.24 22.82
CA ALA A 12 -0.56 1.16 21.84
C ALA A 12 -0.84 0.18 20.68
N PHE A 13 -1.44 -0.98 20.96
CA PHE A 13 -1.85 -1.93 19.92
C PHE A 13 -3.05 -1.41 19.11
N ASP A 14 -3.96 -0.69 19.75
CA ASP A 14 -5.09 -0.03 19.08
C ASP A 14 -4.60 1.07 18.15
N THR A 15 -3.64 1.89 18.57
CA THR A 15 -3.02 2.93 17.72
C THR A 15 -2.31 2.32 16.51
N GLU A 16 -1.59 1.21 16.69
CA GLU A 16 -0.90 0.54 15.58
C GLU A 16 -1.88 -0.09 14.59
N ASN A 17 -2.93 -0.75 15.08
CA ASN A 17 -3.96 -1.33 14.22
C ASN A 17 -4.78 -0.26 13.47
N GLU A 18 -5.07 0.86 14.13
CA GLU A 18 -5.69 2.04 13.50
C GLU A 18 -4.79 2.65 12.42
N MET A 19 -3.49 2.78 12.70
CA MET A 19 -2.49 3.25 11.73
C MET A 19 -2.41 2.33 10.51
N VAL A 20 -2.34 1.01 10.73
CA VAL A 20 -2.30 0.02 9.64
C VAL A 20 -3.58 0.11 8.81
N SER A 21 -4.75 0.21 9.45
CA SER A 21 -6.03 0.38 8.74
C SER A 21 -6.07 1.66 7.91
N ARG A 22 -5.57 2.77 8.46
CA ARG A 22 -5.47 4.05 7.73
C ARG A 22 -4.50 3.95 6.55
N TYR A 23 -3.38 3.27 6.72
CA TYR A 23 -2.37 3.10 5.69
C TYR A 23 -2.81 2.13 4.59
N ALA A 24 -3.62 1.12 4.91
CA ALA A 24 -4.27 0.28 3.91
C ALA A 24 -5.20 1.10 2.99
N GLU A 25 -5.94 2.07 3.54
CA GLU A 25 -6.76 2.98 2.72
C GLU A 25 -5.93 3.89 1.79
N LEU A 26 -4.75 4.34 2.25
CA LEU A 26 -3.82 5.09 1.41
C LEU A 26 -3.17 4.19 0.36
N ALA A 27 -2.83 2.95 0.72
CA ALA A 27 -2.27 1.96 -0.19
C ALA A 27 -3.22 1.62 -1.34
N ARG A 28 -4.55 1.68 -1.12
CA ARG A 28 -5.56 1.51 -2.18
C ARG A 28 -5.49 2.60 -3.25
N VAL A 29 -4.94 3.77 -2.93
CA VAL A 29 -4.77 4.91 -3.87
C VAL A 29 -3.29 5.34 -3.86
N PRO A 30 -2.37 4.53 -4.44
CA PRO A 30 -0.93 4.71 -4.26
C PRO A 30 -0.42 6.10 -4.65
N ASP A 31 -1.05 6.75 -5.62
CA ASP A 31 -0.68 8.08 -6.13
C ASP A 31 -0.57 9.15 -5.02
N VAL A 32 -1.25 8.97 -3.89
CA VAL A 32 -1.19 9.92 -2.75
C VAL A 32 0.04 9.75 -1.86
N ILE A 33 0.77 8.63 -1.99
CA ILE A 33 1.95 8.28 -1.20
C ILE A 33 3.20 8.01 -2.05
N LEU A 34 3.06 7.91 -3.38
CA LEU A 34 4.21 7.85 -4.28
C LEU A 34 5.02 9.14 -4.20
N ALA A 35 6.34 8.99 -4.16
CA ALA A 35 7.29 10.09 -4.13
C ALA A 35 8.49 9.76 -5.00
N GLY A 36 9.36 10.76 -5.22
CA GLY A 36 10.67 10.53 -5.83
C GLY A 36 10.61 9.95 -7.25
N ALA A 37 11.44 8.94 -7.49
CA ALA A 37 11.59 8.35 -8.82
C ALA A 37 10.49 7.31 -9.09
N VAL A 38 9.93 7.35 -10.30
CA VAL A 38 8.95 6.38 -10.78
C VAL A 38 9.53 5.66 -11.98
N THR A 39 9.72 4.34 -11.87
CA THR A 39 10.17 3.50 -12.97
C THR A 39 8.97 2.98 -13.74
N ARG A 40 9.03 3.05 -15.06
CA ARG A 40 7.97 2.61 -15.97
C ARG A 40 8.52 1.60 -16.98
N ASN A 41 7.67 0.68 -17.43
CA ASN A 41 7.99 -0.20 -18.54
C ASN A 41 7.89 0.53 -19.90
N ALA A 42 8.17 -0.17 -21.00
CA ALA A 42 8.11 0.39 -22.36
C ALA A 42 6.71 0.87 -22.78
N ASP A 43 5.65 0.34 -22.17
CA ASP A 43 4.27 0.79 -22.37
C ASP A 43 3.90 2.00 -21.49
N GLY A 44 4.83 2.52 -20.70
CA GLY A 44 4.61 3.63 -19.78
C GLY A 44 3.91 3.26 -18.47
N VAL A 45 3.71 1.97 -18.18
CA VAL A 45 3.07 1.49 -16.95
C VAL A 45 4.09 1.48 -15.81
N VAL A 46 3.70 1.98 -14.63
CA VAL A 46 4.57 2.00 -13.44
C VAL A 46 4.91 0.58 -13.02
N THR A 47 6.19 0.30 -12.82
CA THR A 47 6.70 -0.99 -12.32
C THR A 47 7.16 -0.88 -10.88
N THR A 48 7.87 0.20 -10.54
CA THR A 48 8.34 0.50 -9.19
C THR A 48 8.34 1.99 -8.92
N ALA A 49 8.17 2.40 -7.67
CA ALA A 49 8.27 3.79 -7.25
C ALA A 49 8.64 3.90 -5.76
N ASP A 50 9.29 5.00 -5.39
CA ASP A 50 9.52 5.31 -3.98
C ASP A 50 8.19 5.72 -3.32
N VAL A 51 8.05 5.41 -2.03
CA VAL A 51 6.86 5.75 -1.23
C VAL A 51 7.31 6.49 0.01
N VAL A 52 6.55 7.53 0.38
CA VAL A 52 6.70 8.22 1.67
C VAL A 52 5.36 8.21 2.37
N TRP A 53 5.29 7.49 3.49
CA TRP A 53 4.10 7.42 4.33
C TRP A 53 3.89 8.74 5.08
N PRO A 54 2.66 9.04 5.56
CA PRO A 54 2.35 10.31 6.21
C PRO A 54 3.24 10.68 7.42
N ASN A 55 3.83 9.69 8.07
CA ASN A 55 4.77 9.87 9.17
C ASN A 55 6.24 10.02 8.73
N GLY A 56 6.50 10.13 7.42
CA GLY A 56 7.82 10.28 6.82
C GLY A 56 8.58 8.97 6.62
N VAL A 57 8.02 7.82 7.02
CA VAL A 57 8.67 6.53 6.82
C VAL A 57 8.68 6.19 5.33
N ALA A 58 9.84 5.75 4.85
CA ALA A 58 10.01 5.33 3.46
C ALA A 58 9.40 3.95 3.21
N GLY A 59 9.05 3.71 1.95
CA GLY A 59 8.55 2.45 1.43
C GLY A 59 8.84 2.32 -0.06
N THR A 60 8.34 1.25 -0.66
CA THR A 60 8.48 0.99 -2.09
C THR A 60 7.19 0.40 -2.63
N PHE A 61 6.69 1.00 -3.71
CA PHE A 61 5.65 0.41 -4.54
C PHE A 61 6.29 -0.53 -5.57
N THR A 62 5.70 -1.71 -5.75
CA THR A 62 6.09 -2.68 -6.79
C THR A 62 4.85 -3.25 -7.45
N ALA A 63 4.72 -3.08 -8.77
CA ALA A 63 3.69 -3.76 -9.54
C ALA A 63 4.00 -5.25 -9.66
N THR A 64 3.06 -6.11 -9.25
CA THR A 64 3.20 -7.57 -9.32
C THR A 64 2.44 -8.17 -10.49
N SER A 65 1.43 -7.47 -11.01
CA SER A 65 0.72 -7.85 -12.25
C SER A 65 0.42 -6.62 -13.10
N ILE A 66 0.77 -6.71 -14.40
CA ILE A 66 0.52 -5.67 -15.40
C ILE A 66 -0.38 -6.26 -16.49
N ASN A 67 -1.47 -5.56 -16.77
CA ASN A 67 -2.37 -5.88 -17.86
C ASN A 67 -1.77 -5.41 -19.19
N ALA A 68 -1.33 -6.35 -20.03
CA ALA A 68 -0.74 -6.02 -21.32
C ALA A 68 -1.77 -5.47 -22.34
N THR A 69 -3.06 -5.76 -22.17
CA THR A 69 -4.14 -5.31 -23.05
C THR A 69 -4.54 -3.87 -22.75
N HIS A 70 -4.70 -3.55 -21.47
CA HIS A 70 -5.17 -2.24 -21.01
C HIS A 70 -4.05 -1.32 -20.52
N LYS A 71 -2.80 -1.77 -20.57
CA LYS A 71 -1.59 -1.02 -20.18
C LYS A 71 -1.74 -0.39 -18.80
N THR A 72 -2.11 -1.22 -17.82
CA THR A 72 -2.37 -0.78 -16.44
C THR A 72 -1.90 -1.83 -15.45
N VAL A 73 -1.80 -1.45 -14.18
CA VAL A 73 -1.46 -2.36 -13.09
C VAL A 73 -2.74 -3.02 -12.60
N ASP A 74 -2.72 -4.36 -12.47
CA ASP A 74 -3.82 -5.14 -11.91
C ASP A 74 -3.52 -5.66 -10.50
N ALA A 75 -2.24 -5.76 -10.10
CA ALA A 75 -1.85 -6.10 -8.74
C ALA A 75 -0.52 -5.43 -8.36
N TYR A 76 -0.36 -5.11 -7.09
CA TYR A 76 0.86 -4.47 -6.58
C TYR A 76 1.06 -4.71 -5.07
N GLU A 77 2.26 -4.42 -4.61
CA GLU A 77 2.66 -4.43 -3.20
C GLU A 77 3.30 -3.10 -2.83
N ILE A 78 3.07 -2.65 -1.60
CA ILE A 78 3.65 -1.42 -1.04
C ILE A 78 4.23 -1.73 0.34
N THR A 79 5.53 -1.50 0.51
CA THR A 79 6.19 -1.72 1.80
C THR A 79 6.11 -0.50 2.71
N TYR A 80 6.12 -0.75 4.02
CA TYR A 80 6.31 0.26 5.05
C TYR A 80 7.58 -0.05 5.85
N GLY A 81 8.59 0.82 5.74
CA GLY A 81 9.89 0.68 6.38
C GLY A 81 10.95 -0.01 5.51
N ALA A 82 12.21 0.15 5.90
CA ALA A 82 13.36 -0.52 5.30
C ALA A 82 14.29 -1.02 6.45
N PRO A 83 14.25 -2.31 6.82
CA PRO A 83 13.48 -3.40 6.21
C PRO A 83 11.95 -3.25 6.37
N PRO A 84 11.13 -3.89 5.51
CA PRO A 84 9.67 -3.81 5.59
C PRO A 84 9.15 -4.36 6.92
N LYS A 85 8.42 -3.53 7.65
CA LYS A 85 7.64 -3.94 8.83
C LYS A 85 6.26 -4.43 8.44
N TYR A 86 5.65 -3.80 7.43
CA TYR A 86 4.39 -4.21 6.82
C TYR A 86 4.49 -4.20 5.30
N THR A 87 3.72 -5.07 4.67
CA THR A 87 3.51 -5.07 3.22
C THR A 87 2.02 -5.01 2.93
N PHE A 88 1.58 -3.93 2.27
CA PHE A 88 0.22 -3.73 1.83
C PHE A 88 0.08 -4.27 0.41
N ILE A 89 -0.82 -5.22 0.21
CA ILE A 89 -0.97 -5.95 -1.04
C ILE A 89 -2.33 -5.59 -1.64
N GLN A 90 -2.33 -5.14 -2.89
CA GLN A 90 -3.53 -5.13 -3.72
C GLN A 90 -3.56 -6.44 -4.50
N PRO A 91 -4.47 -7.37 -4.15
CA PRO A 91 -4.66 -8.58 -4.95
C PRO A 91 -5.22 -8.22 -6.33
N ALA A 92 -5.14 -9.17 -7.26
CA ALA A 92 -5.49 -8.97 -8.66
C ALA A 92 -6.89 -8.35 -8.85
N ILE A 93 -6.90 -7.18 -9.49
CA ILE A 93 -8.09 -6.48 -9.95
C ILE A 93 -8.59 -7.17 -11.22
N THR A 94 -9.86 -7.57 -11.23
CA THR A 94 -10.50 -8.12 -12.42
C THR A 94 -11.11 -7.00 -13.24
N ARG A 95 -10.95 -7.04 -14.57
CA ARG A 95 -11.51 -6.06 -15.51
C ARG A 95 -12.36 -6.74 -16.57
N ASN A 96 -13.35 -6.01 -17.09
CA ASN A 96 -14.10 -6.45 -18.27
C ASN A 96 -13.33 -6.14 -19.57
N ALA A 97 -13.89 -6.51 -20.72
CA ALA A 97 -13.27 -6.29 -22.03
C ALA A 97 -13.01 -4.82 -22.38
N GLY A 98 -13.71 -3.88 -21.73
CA GLY A 98 -13.48 -2.44 -21.88
C GLY A 98 -12.38 -1.89 -20.98
N GLY A 99 -11.77 -2.72 -20.12
CA GLY A 99 -10.75 -2.30 -19.15
C GLY A 99 -11.30 -1.75 -17.83
N TYR A 100 -12.62 -1.72 -17.66
CA TYR A 100 -13.24 -1.27 -16.42
C TYR A 100 -13.12 -2.35 -15.35
N ALA A 101 -12.73 -1.95 -14.14
CA ALA A 101 -12.68 -2.86 -13.00
C ALA A 101 -14.07 -3.40 -12.68
N THR A 102 -14.19 -4.71 -12.54
CA THR A 102 -15.41 -5.42 -12.12
C THR A 102 -15.27 -6.02 -10.72
N ASN A 103 -14.04 -6.23 -10.25
CA ASN A 103 -13.74 -6.64 -8.89
C ASN A 103 -12.43 -6.00 -8.44
N ILE A 104 -12.44 -5.36 -7.28
CA ILE A 104 -11.25 -4.82 -6.61
C ILE A 104 -11.23 -5.49 -5.23
N PRO A 105 -10.40 -6.52 -5.02
CA PRO A 105 -10.24 -7.13 -3.71
C PRO A 105 -9.76 -6.11 -2.67
N PRO A 106 -10.12 -6.28 -1.38
CA PRO A 106 -9.60 -5.43 -0.32
C PRO A 106 -8.07 -5.54 -0.23
N ILE A 107 -7.44 -4.48 0.29
CA ILE A 107 -6.01 -4.52 0.59
C ILE A 107 -5.76 -5.56 1.70
N GLU A 108 -4.78 -6.42 1.48
CA GLU A 108 -4.26 -7.37 2.47
C GLU A 108 -3.00 -6.79 3.11
N VAL A 109 -2.75 -7.11 4.37
CA VAL A 109 -1.56 -6.64 5.11
C VAL A 109 -0.82 -7.84 5.68
N ASN A 110 0.47 -7.93 5.35
CA ASN A 110 1.41 -8.94 5.85
C ASN A 110 2.53 -8.33 6.69
#